data_AF-A0A959NEE9-F1
#
_entry.id   AF-A0A959NEE9-F1
#
_cell.length_a   1.000
_cell.length_b   1.000
_cell.length_c   1.000
_cell.angle_alpha   90.00
_cell.angle_beta   90.00
_cell.angle_gamma   90.00
#
_symmetry.space_group_name_H-M   'P 1'
#
loop_
_entity.id
_entity.type
_entity.pdbx_description
1 polymer ?
#
loop_
_entity_poly.entity_id
_entity_poly.type
_entity_poly.pdbx_seq_one_letter_code
_entity_poly.pdbx_strand_id
1 'polypeptide(L)' 'MGFFNKIFGKQEKESLDEGLKKTKEGFFARITKAVAGKSTIDDEVLDQVEEALVSADVGIDTSIRIIERI' A
#
# COMPACT_ATOMS: atom_id res chain seq x y z
N MET A 1 -2.47 -4.25 -14.29
CA MET A 1 -3.84 -4.80 -14.45
C MET A 1 -3.76 -6.32 -14.42
N GLY A 2 -3.67 -6.89 -13.23
CA GLY A 2 -3.29 -8.29 -13.00
C GLY A 2 -4.46 -9.26 -12.82
N PHE A 3 -4.08 -10.53 -12.66
CA PHE A 3 -4.83 -11.78 -12.45
C PHE A 3 -6.34 -11.68 -12.13
N PHE A 4 -6.75 -10.80 -11.22
CA PHE A 4 -8.14 -10.58 -10.83
C PHE A 4 -9.07 -10.17 -11.98
N ASN A 5 -8.64 -9.28 -12.88
CA ASN A 5 -9.46 -8.88 -14.05
C ASN A 5 -9.68 -10.01 -15.06
N LYS A 6 -8.86 -11.08 -15.01
CA LYS A 6 -8.90 -12.19 -15.97
C LYS A 6 -9.78 -13.35 -15.48
N ILE A 7 -10.19 -13.31 -14.20
CA ILE A 7 -10.91 -14.39 -13.50
C ILE A 7 -12.21 -13.89 -12.87
N PHE A 8 -12.28 -12.63 -12.44
CA PHE A 8 -13.47 -12.03 -11.83
C PHE A 8 -14.31 -11.27 -12.86
N GLY A 9 -15.62 -11.47 -12.81
CA GLY A 9 -16.57 -10.67 -13.57
C GLY A 9 -16.63 -9.23 -13.07
N LYS A 10 -17.34 -8.38 -13.81
CA LYS A 10 -17.44 -6.95 -13.51
C LYS A 10 -18.06 -6.70 -12.13
N GLN A 11 -19.07 -7.48 -11.76
CA GLN A 11 -19.80 -7.35 -10.50
C GLN A 11 -18.94 -7.76 -9.30
N GLU A 12 -18.20 -8.85 -9.40
CA GLU A 12 -17.31 -9.31 -8.32
C GLU A 12 -16.17 -8.33 -8.09
N LYS A 13 -15.67 -7.71 -9.17
CA LYS A 13 -14.67 -6.66 -9.06
C LYS A 13 -15.21 -5.43 -8.34
N GLU A 14 -16.41 -4.96 -8.70
CA GLU A 14 -17.04 -3.81 -8.03
C GLU A 14 -17.25 -4.10 -6.53
N SER A 15 -17.70 -5.30 -6.19
CA SER A 15 -17.85 -5.72 -4.78
C SER A 15 -16.51 -5.79 -4.03
N LEU A 16 -15.45 -6.28 -4.67
CA LEU A 16 -14.10 -6.30 -4.10
C LEU A 16 -13.55 -4.88 -3.87
N ASP A 17 -13.71 -4.00 -4.86
CA ASP A 17 -13.26 -2.61 -4.78
C ASP A 17 -14.01 -1.85 -3.66
N GLU A 18 -15.31 -2.09 -3.51
CA GLU A 18 -16.11 -1.54 -2.41
C GLU A 18 -15.66 -2.09 -1.04
N GLY A 19 -15.45 -3.40 -0.94
CA GLY A 19 -15.00 -4.05 0.30
C GLY A 19 -13.62 -3.57 0.77
N LEU A 20 -12.73 -3.27 -0.16
CA LEU A 20 -11.37 -2.78 0.13
C LEU A 20 -11.27 -1.26 0.24
N LYS A 21 -12.35 -0.51 0.00
CA LYS A 21 -12.34 0.96 -0.07
C LYS A 21 -11.69 1.61 1.15
N LYS A 22 -12.12 1.24 2.36
CA LYS A 22 -11.60 1.82 3.61
C LYS A 22 -10.11 1.51 3.81
N THR A 23 -9.70 0.28 3.54
CA THR A 23 -8.30 -0.13 3.64
C THR A 23 -7.45 0.67 2.66
N LYS A 24 -7.92 0.82 1.41
CA LYS A 24 -7.23 1.60 0.39
C LYS A 24 -7.08 3.07 0.80
N GLU A 25 -8.16 3.72 1.22
CA GLU A 25 -8.15 5.11 1.69
C GLU A 25 -7.18 5.30 2.87
N GLY A 26 -7.26 4.42 3.88
CA GLY A 26 -6.39 4.49 5.06
C GLY A 26 -4.92 4.18 4.75
N PHE A 27 -4.66 3.25 3.84
CA PHE A 27 -3.31 2.90 3.40
C PHE A 27 -2.66 4.07 2.67
N PHE A 28 -3.34 4.63 1.67
CA PHE A 28 -2.82 5.79 0.92
C PHE A 28 -2.61 7.00 1.82
N ALA A 29 -3.48 7.25 2.80
CA ALA A 29 -3.32 8.35 3.75
C ALA A 29 -2.01 8.24 4.55
N ARG A 30 -1.65 7.05 5.04
CA ARG A 30 -0.40 6.81 5.78
C ARG A 30 0.82 7.00 4.89
N ILE A 31 0.83 6.41 3.70
CA ILE A 31 1.94 6.54 2.74
C ILE A 31 2.10 8.01 2.31
N THR A 32 1.00 8.71 2.02
CA THR A 32 1.02 10.13 1.65
C THR A 32 1.65 10.98 2.77
N LYS A 33 1.31 10.68 4.03
CA LYS A 33 1.89 11.36 5.18
C LYS A 33 3.38 11.09 5.32
N ALA A 34 3.82 9.85 5.09
CA ALA A 34 5.23 9.47 5.15
C ALA A 34 6.09 10.23 4.12
N VAL A 35 5.57 10.49 2.92
CA VAL A 35 6.32 11.16 1.85
C VAL A 35 6.05 12.67 1.74
N ALA A 36 5.18 13.22 2.59
CA ALA A 36 4.74 14.61 2.47
C ALA A 36 5.90 15.61 2.67
N GLY A 37 6.09 16.50 1.70
CA GLY A 37 7.13 17.53 1.75
C GLY A 37 8.53 17.03 1.40
N LYS A 38 8.70 15.76 1.04
CA LYS A 38 9.96 15.18 0.56
C LYS A 38 9.98 15.21 -0.97
N SER A 39 11.07 15.70 -1.56
CA SER A 39 11.24 15.79 -3.02
C SER A 39 12.02 14.63 -3.62
N THR A 40 12.73 13.88 -2.78
CA THR A 40 13.58 12.75 -3.13
C THR A 40 13.26 11.59 -2.19
N ILE A 41 13.38 10.36 -2.69
CA ILE A 41 13.28 9.15 -1.87
C ILE A 41 14.70 8.84 -1.39
N ASP A 42 14.95 9.07 -0.10
CA ASP A 42 16.18 8.73 0.61
C ASP A 42 15.88 7.68 1.70
N ASP A 43 16.91 7.27 2.43
CA ASP A 43 16.81 6.22 3.46
C ASP A 43 15.79 6.61 4.56
N GLU A 44 15.71 7.89 4.93
CA GLU A 44 14.73 8.37 5.92
C GLU A 44 13.29 8.20 5.41
N VAL A 45 13.05 8.47 4.12
CA VAL A 45 11.74 8.26 3.50
C VAL A 45 11.39 6.77 3.43
N LEU A 46 12.36 5.90 3.11
CA LEU A 46 12.13 4.45 3.07
C LEU A 46 11.76 3.90 4.45
N ASP A 47 12.44 4.35 5.51
CA ASP A 47 12.11 3.97 6.89
C ASP A 47 10.69 4.41 7.28
N GLN A 48 10.29 5.63 6.91
CA GLN A 48 8.93 6.15 7.16
C GLN A 48 7.86 5.38 6.39
N VAL A 49 8.17 4.92 5.17
CA VAL A 49 7.29 4.05 4.40
C VAL A 49 7.21 2.66 5.03
N GLU A 50 8.30 2.11 5.56
CA GLU A 50 8.29 0.84 6.29
C GLU A 50 7.35 0.89 7.50
N GLU A 51 7.47 1.94 8.32
CA GLU A 51 6.59 2.16 9.47
C GLU A 51 5.12 2.29 9.05
N ALA A 52 4.86 3.00 7.95
CA ALA A 52 3.53 3.13 7.37
C ALA A 52 2.96 1.78 6.91
N LEU A 53 3.77 0.88 6.35
CA LEU A 53 3.37 -0.47 5.96
C LEU A 53 3.07 -1.34 7.19
N VAL A 54 3.94 -1.31 8.21
CA VAL A 54 3.73 -2.07 9.45
C VAL A 54 2.45 -1.62 10.15
N SER A 55 2.20 -0.31 10.25
CA SER A 55 0.98 0.26 10.86
C SER A 55 -0.31 0.06 10.03
N ALA A 56 -0.18 -0.49 8.81
CA ALA A 56 -1.28 -0.90 7.96
C ALA A 56 -1.50 -2.42 7.95
N ASP A 57 -0.98 -3.13 8.97
CA ASP A 57 -1.12 -4.57 9.17
C ASP A 57 -0.47 -5.44 8.07
N VAL A 58 0.56 -4.93 7.38
CA VAL A 58 1.34 -5.69 6.38
C VAL A 58 2.29 -6.70 7.04
N GLY A 59 2.75 -6.39 8.26
CA GLY A 59 3.68 -7.20 9.05
C GLY A 59 5.15 -6.91 8.74
N ILE A 60 6.02 -7.10 9.74
CA ILE A 60 7.44 -6.70 9.71
C ILE A 60 8.20 -7.35 8.53
N ASP A 61 8.19 -8.68 8.46
CA ASP A 61 8.96 -9.41 7.44
C ASP A 61 8.55 -9.04 6.01
N THR A 62 7.26 -8.77 5.79
CA THR A 62 6.74 -8.38 4.48
C THR A 62 7.09 -6.93 4.15
N SER A 63 7.01 -6.02 5.14
CA SER A 63 7.40 -4.63 4.97
C SER A 63 8.87 -4.51 4.57
N ILE A 64 9.77 -5.19 5.27
CA ILE A 64 11.21 -5.24 4.93
C ILE A 64 11.40 -5.68 3.47
N ARG A 65 10.78 -6.79 3.08
CA ARG A 65 10.88 -7.32 1.71
C ARG A 65 10.30 -6.38 0.64
N ILE A 66 9.34 -5.53 0.99
CA ILE A 66 8.79 -4.53 0.08
C ILE A 66 9.81 -3.39 -0.09
N ILE A 67 10.36 -2.88 1.01
CA ILE A 67 11.35 -1.79 0.99
C ILE A 67 12.62 -2.19 0.25
N GLU A 68 13.16 -3.39 0.48
CA GLU A 68 14.35 -3.90 -0.21
C GLU A 68 14.20 -4.02 -1.75
N ARG A 69 12.96 -3.99 -2.26
CA ARG A 69 12.65 -4.13 -3.69
C ARG A 69 12.36 -2.80 -4.39
N ILE A 70 12.30 -1.70 -3.65
CA ILE A 70 12.07 -0.34 -4.15
C ILE A 70 13.43 0.31 -4.35
#